data_AF-F8QL06-F1
#
_entry.id   AF-F8QL06-F1
#
_cell.length_a   1.000
_cell.length_b   1.000
_cell.length_c   1.000
_cell.angle_alpha   90.00
_cell.angle_beta   90.00
_cell.angle_gamma   90.00
#
_symmetry.space_group_name_H-M   'P 1'
#
loop_
_entity.id
_entity.type
_entity.pdbx_description
1 polymer ?
#
loop_
_entity_poly.entity_id
_entity_poly.type
_entity_poly.pdbx_seq_one_letter_code
_entity_poly.pdbx_strand_id
1 'polypeptide(L)' 'GKVHSTSALLDSGANGIFIDQVWAEQIGLPLVKLETSIPVYNVDGTLNAGGCITHKCSFVVEYQGHRERVTAEATQL' A
#
# COMPACT_ATOMS: atom_id res chain seq x y z
N GLY A 1 14.98 11.57 -7.05
CA GLY A 1 14.30 10.26 -7.07
C GLY A 1 13.44 10.18 -8.31
N LYS A 2 13.14 8.98 -8.80
CA LYS A 2 12.23 8.78 -9.94
C LYS A 2 10.80 9.03 -9.46
N VAL A 3 10.02 9.80 -10.22
CA VAL A 3 8.62 10.10 -9.92
C VAL A 3 7.74 9.19 -10.77
N HIS A 4 6.71 8.61 -10.16
CA HIS A 4 5.73 7.76 -10.81
C HIS A 4 4.34 8.29 -10.49
N SER A 5 3.57 8.62 -11.54
CA SER A 5 2.18 9.06 -11.38
C SER A 5 1.24 7.87 -11.46
N THR A 6 0.23 7.86 -10.61
CA THR A 6 -0.85 6.87 -10.64
C THR A 6 -2.14 7.51 -10.08
N SER A 7 -3.27 6.86 -10.31
CA SER A 7 -4.52 7.19 -9.63
C SER A 7 -4.51 6.58 -8.24
N ALA A 8 -4.94 7.35 -7.24
CA ALA A 8 -5.10 6.89 -5.87
C ALA A 8 -6.53 7.16 -5.40
N LEU A 9 -7.05 6.28 -4.53
CA LEU A 9 -8.35 6.46 -3.91
C LEU A 9 -8.19 7.23 -2.59
N LEU A 10 -8.94 8.32 -2.42
CA LEU A 10 -9.10 8.97 -1.14
C LEU A 10 -10.24 8.27 -0.37
N ASP A 11 -9.87 7.48 0.63
CA ASP A 11 -10.81 6.65 1.39
C ASP A 11 -10.74 6.97 2.88
N SER A 12 -11.78 7.63 3.41
CA SER A 12 -11.88 7.93 4.85
C SER A 12 -12.24 6.72 5.71
N GLY A 13 -12.65 5.60 5.09
CA GLY A 13 -12.91 4.33 5.77
C GLY A 13 -11.65 3.49 5.98
N ALA A 14 -10.53 3.86 5.35
CA ALA A 14 -9.26 3.16 5.48
C ALA A 14 -8.50 3.61 6.74
N ASN A 15 -8.04 2.66 7.55
CA ASN A 15 -7.23 2.93 8.74
C ASN A 15 -5.76 3.27 8.45
N GLY A 16 -5.32 3.11 7.20
CA GLY A 16 -3.94 3.27 6.78
C GLY A 16 -3.80 3.58 5.31
N ILE A 17 -2.57 3.62 4.83
CA ILE A 17 -2.25 3.84 3.43
C ILE A 17 -1.88 2.48 2.83
N PHE A 18 -2.49 2.16 1.70
CA PHE A 18 -2.28 0.91 1.00
C PHE A 18 -1.71 1.18 -0.38
N ILE A 19 -0.92 0.23 -0.88
CA ILE A 19 -0.33 0.26 -2.21
C ILE A 19 -0.47 -1.12 -2.85
N ASP A 20 -0.70 -1.14 -4.16
CA ASP A 20 -0.64 -2.36 -4.95
C ASP A 20 0.81 -2.88 -4.96
N GLN A 21 1.01 -4.11 -4.48
CA GLN A 21 2.33 -4.70 -4.36
C GLN A 21 3.00 -4.86 -5.73
N VAL A 22 2.24 -5.32 -6.73
CA VAL A 22 2.76 -5.59 -8.08
C VAL A 22 3.29 -4.30 -8.71
N TRP A 23 2.53 -3.21 -8.58
CA TRP A 23 2.94 -1.90 -9.05
C TRP A 23 4.17 -1.39 -8.30
N ALA A 24 4.21 -1.53 -6.97
CA ALA A 24 5.36 -1.14 -6.16
C ALA A 24 6.65 -1.85 -6.62
N GLU A 25 6.58 -3.15 -6.93
CA GLU A 25 7.68 -3.93 -7.49
C GLU A 25 8.09 -3.41 -8.88
N GLN A 26 7.13 -3.18 -9.77
CA GLN A 26 7.37 -2.68 -11.13
C GLN A 26 8.09 -1.33 -11.16
N ILE A 27 7.77 -0.43 -10.22
CA ILE A 27 8.41 0.88 -10.12
C ILE A 27 9.70 0.86 -9.29
N GLY A 28 10.05 -0.30 -8.70
CA GLY A 28 11.27 -0.50 -7.93
C GLY A 28 11.24 0.13 -6.54
N LEU A 29 10.06 0.24 -5.91
CA LEU A 29 9.98 0.64 -4.50
C LEU A 29 10.53 -0.48 -3.60
N PRO A 30 11.34 -0.15 -2.58
CA PRO A 30 11.84 -1.15 -1.65
C PRO A 30 10.69 -1.66 -0.77
N LEU A 31 10.35 -2.93 -0.96
CA LEU A 31 9.44 -3.66 -0.08
C LEU A 31 10.20 -4.22 1.12
N VAL A 32 9.74 -3.87 2.31
CA VAL A 32 10.28 -4.33 3.59
C VAL A 32 9.28 -5.29 4.21
N LYS A 33 9.72 -6.52 4.49
CA LYS A 33 8.89 -7.54 5.12
C LYS A 33 8.45 -7.09 6.51
N LEU A 34 7.18 -7.32 6.85
CA LEU A 34 6.64 -7.12 8.18
C LEU A 34 7.13 -8.23 9.12
N GLU A 35 7.33 -7.90 10.40
CA GLU A 35 7.63 -8.90 11.43
C GLU A 35 6.45 -9.86 11.64
N THR A 36 5.23 -9.35 11.51
CA THR A 36 3.99 -10.12 11.58
C THR A 36 3.09 -9.73 10.41
N SER A 37 2.56 -10.72 9.69
CA SER A 37 1.63 -10.50 8.59
C SER A 37 0.28 -10.00 9.10
N ILE A 38 -0.35 -9.10 8.35
CA ILE A 38 -1.67 -8.55 8.70
C ILE A 38 -2.74 -9.32 7.91
N PRO A 39 -3.64 -10.05 8.57
CA PRO A 39 -4.74 -10.73 7.88
C PRO A 39 -5.76 -9.71 7.39
N VAL A 40 -6.17 -9.83 6.13
CA VAL A 40 -7.21 -9.00 5.52
C VAL A 40 -8.48 -9.84 5.42
N TYR A 41 -9.59 -9.27 5.87
CA TYR A 41 -10.90 -9.91 5.83
C TYR A 41 -11.86 -9.13 4.95
N ASN A 42 -12.67 -9.84 4.18
CA ASN A 42 -13.79 -9.28 3.45
C ASN A 42 -14.92 -8.89 4.42
N VAL A 43 -15.90 -8.14 3.94
CA VAL A 43 -17.07 -7.70 4.75
C VAL A 43 -17.86 -8.89 5.33
N ASP A 44 -17.85 -10.04 4.65
CA ASP A 44 -18.49 -11.27 5.11
C ASP A 44 -17.67 -12.05 6.16
N GLY A 45 -16.50 -11.54 6.54
CA GLY A 45 -15.59 -12.14 7.53
C GLY A 45 -14.67 -13.23 6.98
N THR A 46 -14.74 -13.55 5.68
CA THR A 46 -13.79 -14.48 5.05
C THR A 46 -12.43 -13.82 4.83
N LEU A 47 -11.36 -14.62 4.75
CA LEU A 47 -10.05 -14.09 4.36
C LEU A 47 -10.10 -13.54 2.93
N ASN A 48 -9.46 -12.40 2.73
CA ASN A 48 -9.31 -11.82 1.41
C ASN A 48 -8.54 -12.77 0.47
N ALA A 49 -8.95 -12.84 -0.80
CA ALA A 49 -8.34 -13.73 -1.79
C ALA A 49 -6.86 -13.38 -2.09
N GLY A 50 -6.50 -12.10 -1.90
CA GLY A 50 -5.13 -11.61 -1.95
C GLY A 50 -4.24 -12.07 -0.79
N GLY A 51 -4.82 -12.71 0.22
CA GLY A 51 -4.13 -13.20 1.39
C GLY A 51 -3.81 -12.10 2.40
N CYS A 52 -2.77 -12.33 3.19
CA CYS A 52 -2.30 -11.39 4.20
C CYS A 52 -1.35 -10.35 3.59
N ILE A 53 -1.35 -9.15 4.16
CA ILE A 53 -0.32 -8.15 3.89
C ILE A 53 0.96 -8.63 4.57
N THR A 54 2.05 -8.69 3.81
CA THR A 54 3.34 -9.21 4.30
C THR A 54 4.48 -8.20 4.20
N HIS A 55 4.28 -7.12 3.44
CA HIS A 55 5.31 -6.12 3.18
C HIS A 55 4.74 -4.71 3.34
N LYS A 56 5.64 -3.77 3.59
CA LYS A 56 5.38 -2.33 3.56
C LYS A 56 6.46 -1.63 2.73
N CYS A 57 6.16 -0.45 2.22
CA CYS A 57 7.16 0.42 1.61
C CYS A 57 7.00 1.85 2.12
N SER A 58 8.06 2.64 2.05
CA SER A 58 8.02 4.06 2.42
C SER A 58 8.45 4.91 1.24
N PHE A 59 7.68 5.94 0.93
CA PHE A 59 7.90 6.83 -0.20
C PHE A 59 7.34 8.22 0.10
N VAL A 60 7.59 9.18 -0.80
CA VAL A 60 7.01 10.51 -0.72
C VAL A 60 5.85 10.59 -1.70
N VAL A 61 4.67 10.94 -1.20
CA VAL A 61 3.50 11.29 -2.01
C VAL A 61 3.55 12.77 -2.31
N GLU A 62 3.19 13.14 -3.54
CA GLU A 62 2.98 14.52 -3.93
C GLU A 62 1.56 14.69 -4.51
N TYR A 63 0.80 15.64 -3.97
CA TYR A 63 -0.54 15.97 -4.46
C TYR A 63 -0.81 17.46 -4.29
N GLN A 64 -1.17 18.16 -5.38
CA GLN A 64 -1.45 19.60 -5.40
C GLN A 64 -0.37 20.46 -4.70
N GLY A 65 0.91 20.12 -4.88
CA GLY A 65 2.04 20.83 -4.27
C GLY A 65 2.32 20.47 -2.80
N HIS A 66 1.46 19.66 -2.16
CA HIS A 66 1.75 19.06 -0.87
C HIS A 66 2.62 17.82 -1.04
N ARG A 67 3.62 17.67 -0.17
CA ARG A 67 4.53 16.52 -0.16
C ARG A 67 4.62 15.93 1.23
N GLU A 68 4.42 14.61 1.32
CA GLU A 68 4.43 13.91 2.59
C GLU A 68 5.15 12.56 2.47
N ARG A 69 5.97 12.23 3.46
CA ARG A 69 6.56 10.90 3.55
C ARG A 69 5.57 9.98 4.24
N VAL A 70 5.22 8.91 3.56
CA VAL A 70 4.25 7.92 4.04
C VAL A 70 4.89 6.54 4.11
N THR A 71 4.30 5.67 4.94
CA THR A 71 4.54 4.24 4.90
C THR A 71 3.23 3.57 4.49
N ALA A 72 3.26 2.81 3.40
CA ALA A 72 2.10 2.08 2.89
C ALA A 72 2.27 0.59 3.09
N GLU A 73 1.17 -0.08 3.39
CA GLU A 73 1.06 -1.53 3.43
C GLU A 73 0.84 -2.07 2.00
N ALA A 74 1.67 -3.02 1.59
CA ALA A 74 1.63 -3.58 0.24
C ALA A 74 0.62 -4.72 0.18
N THR A 75 -0.45 -4.50 -0.60
CA THR A 75 -1.60 -5.41 -0.72
C THR A 75 -1.69 -5.99 -2.13
N GLN A 76 -2.37 -7.13 -2.26
CA GLN A 76 -2.71 -7.76 -3.54
C GLN A 76 -4.24 -7.88 -3.62
N LEU A 77 -4.94 -6.74 -3.66
CA LEU A 77 -6.41 -6.71 -3.70
C LEU A 77 -6.95 -7.01 -5.10
#